data_AF-A0A5C7EUZ5-F1
#
_entry.id   AF-A0A5C7EUZ5-F1
#
_cell.length_a   1.000
_cell.length_b   1.000
_cell.length_c   1.000
_cell.angle_alpha   90.00
_cell.angle_beta   90.00
_cell.angle_gamma   90.00
#
_symmetry.space_group_name_H-M   'P 1'
#
loop_
_entity.id
_entity.type
_entity.pdbx_description
1 polymer ?
#
loop_
_entity_poly.entity_id
_entity_poly.type
_entity_poly.pdbx_seq_one_letter_code
_entity_poly.pdbx_strand_id
1 'polypeptide(L)'
;MSAPTSEILRADRRLRRRVVLAAIGLVAFAVLILELGMPWLLAEFERQPPEVAVRALKLLMLAAFAPFIPLGVYLFSFGRRTVQAGRFPPPGVPVIIDTRVTQGRAARLRGGLLMLVGLVLTGLTLFAALVMPALVERSLLAGT
;
A
#
# COMPACT_ATOMS: atom_id res chain seq x y z
N MET A 1 -8.97 -37.14 -23.77
CA MET A 1 -8.55 -35.79 -23.36
C MET A 1 -8.59 -35.72 -21.84
N SER A 2 -7.44 -35.93 -21.20
CA SER A 2 -7.34 -35.86 -19.74
C SER A 2 -7.53 -34.40 -19.31
N ALA A 3 -8.49 -34.14 -18.41
CA ALA A 3 -8.67 -32.81 -17.86
C ALA A 3 -7.33 -32.30 -17.29
N PRO A 4 -6.90 -31.05 -17.58
CA PRO A 4 -5.70 -30.52 -16.96
C PRO A 4 -5.92 -30.51 -15.46
N THR A 5 -5.22 -31.37 -14.73
CA THR A 5 -5.18 -31.38 -13.27
C THR A 5 -4.76 -30.00 -12.82
N SER A 6 -5.72 -29.21 -12.34
CA SER A 6 -5.48 -27.85 -11.87
C SER A 6 -4.49 -27.93 -10.72
N GLU A 7 -3.25 -27.53 -10.96
CA GLU A 7 -2.23 -27.47 -9.93
C GLU A 7 -2.66 -26.41 -8.90
N ILE A 8 -2.91 -26.86 -7.66
CA ILE A 8 -3.28 -25.98 -6.54
C ILE A 8 -2.04 -25.79 -5.69
N LEU A 9 -1.57 -24.55 -5.60
CA LEU A 9 -0.53 -24.19 -4.66
C LEU A 9 -1.16 -24.01 -3.27
N ARG A 10 -0.75 -24.85 -2.31
CA ARG A 10 -1.28 -24.84 -0.95
C ARG A 10 -0.80 -23.64 -0.16
N ALA A 11 -1.68 -23.10 0.67
CA ALA A 11 -1.39 -22.00 1.58
C ALA A 11 -0.36 -22.36 2.65
N ASP A 12 0.56 -21.43 2.91
CA ASP A 12 1.45 -21.49 4.06
C ASP A 12 0.73 -20.93 5.30
N ARG A 13 0.41 -21.82 6.26
CA ARG A 13 -0.26 -21.47 7.51
C ARG A 13 0.55 -20.52 8.38
N ARG A 14 1.89 -20.60 8.36
CA ARG A 14 2.77 -19.72 9.16
C ARG A 14 2.74 -18.31 8.61
N LEU A 15 2.82 -18.16 7.28
CA LEU A 15 2.69 -16.87 6.62
C LEU A 15 1.31 -16.26 6.90
N ARG A 16 0.24 -17.05 6.76
CA ARG A 16 -1.13 -16.59 7.04
C ARG A 16 -1.26 -16.05 8.46
N ARG A 17 -0.75 -16.76 9.47
CA ARG A 17 -0.79 -16.29 10.87
C ARG A 17 -0.02 -14.99 11.06
N ARG A 18 1.17 -14.85 10.45
CA ARG A 18 1.97 -13.61 10.52
C ARG A 18 1.24 -12.43 9.88
N VAL A 19 0.65 -12.64 8.70
CA VAL A 19 -0.11 -11.58 8.00
C VAL A 19 -1.34 -11.17 8.79
N VAL A 20 -2.10 -12.12 9.34
CA VAL A 20 -3.27 -11.80 10.17
C VAL A 20 -2.88 -11.05 11.44
N LEU A 21 -1.84 -11.50 12.15
CA LEU A 21 -1.35 -10.81 13.35
C LEU A 21 -0.83 -9.40 13.03
N ALA A 22 -0.08 -9.25 11.93
CA ALA A 22 0.39 -7.94 11.49
C ALA A 22 -0.77 -7.02 11.10
N ALA A 23 -1.80 -7.53 10.43
CA ALA A 23 -2.98 -6.75 10.07
C ALA A 23 -3.77 -6.31 11.32
N ILE A 24 -3.99 -7.21 12.28
CA ILE A 24 -4.64 -6.86 13.56
C ILE A 24 -3.82 -5.81 14.31
N GLY A 25 -2.50 -6.00 14.41
CA GLY A 25 -1.60 -5.05 15.05
C GLY A 25 -1.62 -3.68 14.38
N LEU A 26 -1.62 -3.64 13.05
CA LEU A 26 -1.70 -2.40 12.27
C LEU A 26 -3.02 -1.67 12.50
N VAL A 27 -4.15 -2.38 12.49
CA VAL A 27 -5.47 -1.79 12.76
C VAL A 27 -5.56 -1.28 14.19
N ALA A 28 -5.13 -2.06 15.18
CA ALA A 28 -5.10 -1.64 16.58
C ALA A 28 -4.22 -0.40 16.78
N PHE A 29 -3.06 -0.36 16.13
CA PHE A 29 -2.15 0.78 16.17
C PHE A 29 -2.76 2.03 15.51
N ALA A 30 -3.42 1.87 14.37
CA ALA A 30 -4.12 2.96 13.69
C ALA A 30 -5.25 3.54 14.56
N VAL A 31 -6.06 2.68 15.17
CA VAL A 31 -7.12 3.11 16.11
C VAL A 31 -6.53 3.85 17.30
N LEU A 32 -5.43 3.34 17.89
CA LEU A 32 -4.77 4.00 19.01
C LEU A 32 -4.26 5.41 18.64
N ILE A 33 -3.68 5.57 17.44
CA ILE A 33 -3.26 6.88 16.94
C ILE A 33 -4.46 7.81 16.75
N LEU A 34 -5.57 7.31 16.21
CA LEU A 34 -6.75 8.13 15.96
C LEU A 34 -7.45 8.55 17.25
N GLU A 35 -7.60 7.64 18.21
CA GLU A 35 -8.32 7.92 19.46
C GLU A 35 -7.45 8.73 20.45
N LEU A 36 -6.15 8.44 20.52
CA LEU A 36 -5.27 9.04 21.52
C LEU A 36 -4.42 10.17 20.95
N GLY A 37 -3.96 10.03 19.71
CA GLY A 37 -3.07 10.98 19.05
C GLY A 37 -3.82 12.19 18.49
N MET A 38 -4.95 12.00 17.79
CA MET A 38 -5.68 13.11 17.16
C MET A 38 -6.18 14.19 18.12
N PRO A 39 -6.82 13.89 19.27
CA PRO A 39 -7.31 14.96 20.14
C PRO A 39 -6.16 15.79 20.72
N TRP A 40 -5.05 15.14 21.08
CA TRP A 40 -3.84 15.84 21.53
C TRP A 40 -3.25 16.70 20.41
N LEU A 41 -3.17 16.15 19.19
CA LEU A 41 -2.61 16.82 18.03
C LEU A 41 -3.45 18.04 17.61
N LEU A 42 -4.78 17.92 17.62
CA LEU A 42 -5.71 19.03 17.32
C LEU A 42 -5.60 20.14 18.36
N ALA A 43 -5.56 19.80 19.65
CA ALA A 43 -5.40 20.78 20.72
C ALA A 43 -4.06 21.52 20.64
N GLU A 44 -3.01 20.86 20.17
CA GLU A 44 -1.71 21.50 19.94
C GLU A 44 -1.73 22.39 18.69
N PHE A 45 -2.39 21.96 17.61
CA PHE A 45 -2.53 22.77 16.40
C PHE A 45 -3.28 24.09 16.62
N GLU A 46 -4.28 24.11 17.51
CA GLU A 46 -5.02 25.34 17.86
C GLU A 46 -4.15 26.39 18.57
N ARG A 47 -3.04 25.97 19.20
CA ARG A 47 -2.17 26.86 20.00
C ARG A 47 -0.95 27.36 19.23
N GLN A 48 -0.64 26.73 18.10
CA GLN A 48 0.57 26.99 17.34
C GLN A 48 0.32 28.03 16.23
N PRO A 49 1.33 28.82 15.86
CA PRO A 49 1.22 29.69 14.69
C PRO A 49 0.99 28.86 13.42
N PRO A 50 0.26 29.42 12.43
CA PRO A 50 -0.19 28.68 11.24
C PRO A 50 0.95 28.04 10.45
N GLU A 51 2.14 28.65 10.47
CA GLU A 51 3.35 28.13 9.80
C GLU A 51 3.81 26.79 10.37
N VAL A 52 3.79 26.65 11.70
CA VAL A 52 4.18 25.41 12.39
C VAL A 52 3.11 24.35 12.15
N ALA A 53 1.84 24.75 12.13
CA ALA A 53 0.72 23.85 11.85
C ALA A 53 0.83 23.22 10.44
N VAL A 54 1.10 24.04 9.42
CA VAL A 54 1.29 23.57 8.03
C VAL A 54 2.48 22.61 7.93
N ARG A 55 3.61 22.90 8.60
CA ARG A 55 4.79 22.04 8.57
C ARG A 55 4.54 20.68 9.22
N ALA A 56 3.86 20.66 10.36
CA ALA A 56 3.50 19.41 11.04
C ALA A 56 2.46 18.60 10.24
N LEU A 57 1.46 19.25 9.61
CA LEU A 57 0.53 18.56 8.71
C LEU A 57 1.26 17.92 7.51
N LYS A 58 2.23 18.63 6.91
CA LYS A 58 3.07 18.09 5.83
C LYS A 58 3.86 16.86 6.26
N LEU A 59 4.48 16.90 7.44
CA LEU A 59 5.21 15.75 8.00
C LEU A 59 4.28 14.58 8.29
N LEU A 60 3.09 14.84 8.83
CA LEU A 60 2.07 13.82 9.10
C LEU A 60 1.61 13.14 7.81
N MET A 61 1.31 13.91 6.76
CA MET A 61 0.95 13.37 5.45
C MET A 61 2.10 12.53 4.87
N LEU A 62 3.34 13.03 4.93
CA LEU A 62 4.49 12.27 4.45
C LEU A 62 4.65 10.95 5.22
N ALA A 63 4.50 10.97 6.54
CA ALA A 63 4.58 9.78 7.38
C ALA A 63 3.42 8.79 7.10
N ALA A 64 2.21 9.28 6.90
CA ALA A 64 1.04 8.45 6.59
C ALA A 64 1.14 7.80 5.20
N PHE A 65 1.70 8.51 4.21
CA PHE A 65 1.81 8.04 2.84
C PHE A 65 3.10 7.25 2.56
N ALA A 66 4.18 7.46 3.32
CA ALA A 66 5.45 6.78 3.13
C ALA A 66 5.37 5.23 3.01
N PRO A 67 4.55 4.51 3.80
CA PRO A 67 4.45 3.04 3.71
C PRO A 67 3.85 2.54 2.39
N PHE A 68 3.12 3.37 1.65
CA PHE A 68 2.51 2.97 0.37
C PHE A 68 3.53 2.90 -0.77
N ILE A 69 4.66 3.60 -0.66
CA ILE A 69 5.75 3.53 -1.66
C ILE A 69 6.34 2.11 -1.72
N PRO A 70 6.88 1.52 -0.64
CA PRO A 70 7.42 0.16 -0.70
C PRO A 70 6.34 -0.88 -1.05
N LEU A 71 5.07 -0.65 -0.68
CA LEU A 71 3.96 -1.51 -1.08
C LEU A 71 3.72 -1.45 -2.61
N GLY A 72 3.69 -0.27 -3.20
CA GLY A 72 3.54 -0.10 -4.65
C GLY A 72 4.72 -0.70 -5.43
N VAL A 73 5.95 -0.49 -4.96
CA VAL A 73 7.16 -1.12 -5.52
C VAL A 73 7.09 -2.65 -5.40
N TYR A 74 6.65 -3.17 -4.25
CA TYR A 74 6.46 -4.60 -4.07
C TYR A 74 5.46 -5.17 -5.09
N LEU A 75 4.28 -4.55 -5.22
CA LEU A 75 3.25 -4.97 -6.19
C LEU A 75 3.76 -4.93 -7.63
N PHE A 76 4.49 -3.88 -7.99
CA PHE A 76 5.11 -3.77 -9.31
C PHE A 76 6.13 -4.89 -9.56
N SER A 77 7.02 -5.13 -8.59
CA SER A 77 8.03 -6.18 -8.70
C SER A 77 7.41 -7.58 -8.77
N PHE A 78 6.33 -7.82 -8.02
CA PHE A 78 5.59 -9.07 -7.99
C PHE A 78 4.82 -9.31 -9.30
N GLY A 79 4.18 -8.26 -9.84
CA GLY A 79 3.56 -8.29 -11.16
C GLY A 79 4.59 -8.56 -12.27
N ARG A 80 5.76 -7.90 -12.22
CA ARG A 80 6.86 -8.14 -13.17
C ARG A 80 7.33 -9.59 -13.15
N ARG A 81 7.52 -10.18 -11.96
CA ARG A 81 7.87 -11.61 -11.81
C ARG A 81 6.78 -12.53 -12.37
N THR A 82 5.52 -12.17 -12.18
CA THR A 82 4.37 -12.93 -12.74
C THR A 82 4.38 -12.90 -14.27
N VAL A 83 4.60 -11.73 -14.87
CA VAL A 83 4.67 -11.57 -16.34
C VAL A 83 5.86 -12.34 -16.93
N GLN A 84 7.05 -12.19 -16.32
CA GLN A 84 8.28 -12.87 -16.75
C GLN A 84 8.15 -14.39 -16.66
N ALA A 85 7.57 -14.90 -15.57
CA ALA A 85 7.40 -16.34 -15.38
C ALA A 85 6.21 -16.92 -16.17
N GLY A 86 5.31 -16.09 -16.70
CA GLY A 86 4.13 -16.53 -17.44
C GLY A 86 3.15 -17.37 -16.61
N ARG A 87 3.25 -17.32 -15.28
CA ARG A 87 2.47 -18.11 -14.31
C ARG A 87 2.08 -17.25 -13.11
N PHE A 88 0.87 -17.43 -12.63
CA PHE A 88 0.36 -16.82 -11.41
C PHE A 88 -0.04 -17.92 -10.43
N PRO A 89 0.46 -17.92 -9.19
CA PRO A 89 1.51 -17.03 -8.65
C PRO A 89 2.90 -17.30 -9.23
N PRO A 90 3.88 -16.38 -9.08
CA PRO A 90 5.26 -16.60 -9.47
C PRO A 90 5.88 -17.83 -8.78
N PRO A 91 6.89 -18.47 -9.39
CA PRO A 91 7.61 -19.57 -8.75
C PRO A 91 8.28 -19.16 -7.45
N GLY A 92 8.27 -20.07 -6.47
CA GLY A 92 8.97 -19.92 -5.19
C GLY A 92 8.32 -18.95 -4.20
N VAL A 93 7.10 -18.46 -4.45
CA VAL A 93 6.41 -17.54 -3.53
C VAL A 93 5.39 -18.29 -2.68
N PRO A 94 5.41 -18.15 -1.34
CA PRO A 94 4.37 -18.69 -0.47
C PRO A 94 3.05 -17.93 -0.65
N VAL A 95 1.94 -18.67 -0.68
CA VAL A 95 0.58 -18.10 -0.77
C VAL A 95 -0.15 -18.16 0.57
N ILE A 96 -1.03 -17.20 0.80
CA ILE A 96 -1.83 -17.10 2.04
C ILE A 96 -3.11 -17.92 1.94
N ILE A 97 -3.60 -18.13 0.71
CA ILE A 97 -4.83 -18.84 0.36
C ILE A 97 -4.49 -19.85 -0.72
N ASP A 98 -5.14 -21.02 -0.70
CA ASP A 98 -4.99 -22.02 -1.75
C ASP A 98 -5.29 -21.40 -3.11
N THR A 99 -4.26 -21.32 -3.96
CA THR A 99 -4.31 -20.56 -5.21
C THR A 99 -4.15 -21.52 -6.38
N ARG A 100 -5.11 -21.50 -7.31
CA ARG A 100 -5.00 -22.24 -8.57
C ARG A 100 -3.92 -21.61 -9.43
N VAL A 101 -2.93 -22.41 -9.84
CA VAL A 101 -1.88 -21.98 -10.74
C VAL A 101 -2.52 -21.70 -12.10
N THR A 102 -2.40 -20.45 -12.55
CA THR A 102 -2.86 -20.03 -13.89
C THR A 102 -1.64 -19.78 -14.75
N GLN A 103 -1.63 -20.24 -16.00
CA GLN A 103 -0.50 -20.08 -16.92
C GLN A 103 -0.91 -19.31 -18.19
N GLY A 104 0.08 -18.82 -18.93
CA GLY A 104 -0.12 -18.20 -20.24
C GLY A 104 -0.68 -16.79 -20.19
N ARG A 105 -1.58 -16.45 -21.12
CA ARG A 105 -2.07 -15.07 -21.32
C ARG A 105 -2.82 -14.51 -20.10
N ALA A 106 -3.61 -15.35 -19.43
CA ALA A 106 -4.33 -14.95 -18.21
C ALA A 106 -3.38 -14.61 -17.05
N ALA A 107 -2.27 -15.33 -16.90
CA ALA A 107 -1.25 -15.02 -15.90
C ALA A 107 -0.54 -13.69 -16.18
N ARG A 108 -0.21 -13.43 -17.45
CA ARG A 108 0.40 -12.17 -17.88
C ARG A 108 -0.53 -10.98 -17.66
N LEU A 109 -1.83 -11.11 -17.93
CA LEU A 109 -2.81 -10.06 -17.66
C LEU A 109 -2.90 -9.73 -16.17
N ARG A 110 -2.95 -10.75 -15.30
CA ARG A 110 -2.94 -10.55 -13.83
C ARG A 110 -1.65 -9.88 -13.36
N GLY A 111 -0.50 -10.31 -13.90
CA GLY A 111 0.80 -9.68 -13.61
C GLY A 111 0.87 -8.22 -14.07
N GLY A 112 0.35 -7.93 -15.27
CA GLY A 112 0.26 -6.57 -15.79
C GLY A 112 -0.67 -5.68 -14.99
N LEU A 113 -1.82 -6.19 -14.54
CA LEU A 113 -2.73 -5.46 -13.66
C LEU A 113 -2.07 -5.15 -12.31
N LEU A 114 -1.33 -6.10 -11.73
CA LEU A 114 -0.55 -5.86 -10.50
C LEU A 114 0.53 -4.80 -10.69
N MET A 115 1.21 -4.78 -11.85
CA MET A 115 2.15 -3.72 -12.20
C MET A 115 1.46 -2.37 -12.29
N LEU A 116 0.31 -2.29 -12.98
CA LEU A 116 -0.47 -1.06 -13.10
C LEU A 116 -0.94 -0.54 -11.74
N VAL A 117 -1.47 -1.42 -10.89
CA VAL A 117 -1.89 -1.05 -9.52
C VAL A 117 -0.69 -0.56 -8.71
N GLY A 118 0.45 -1.24 -8.76
CA GLY A 118 1.66 -0.80 -8.07
C GLY A 118 2.15 0.57 -8.55
N LEU A 119 2.11 0.82 -9.86
CA LEU A 119 2.49 2.09 -10.47
C LEU A 119 1.53 3.22 -10.07
N VAL A 120 0.22 2.99 -10.20
CA VAL A 120 -0.82 3.96 -9.82
C VAL A 120 -0.74 4.26 -8.33
N LEU A 121 -0.59 3.25 -7.47
CA LEU A 121 -0.46 3.45 -6.03
C LEU A 121 0.77 4.30 -5.70
N THR A 122 1.93 3.98 -6.29
CA THR A 122 3.16 4.75 -6.08
C THR A 122 3.00 6.18 -6.58
N GLY A 123 2.42 6.37 -7.77
CA GLY A 123 2.16 7.68 -8.35
C GLY A 123 1.21 8.53 -7.52
N LEU A 124 0.09 7.96 -7.06
CA LEU A 124 -0.85 8.63 -6.16
C LEU A 124 -0.22 8.99 -4.83
N THR A 125 0.63 8.11 -4.29
CA THR A 125 1.35 8.36 -3.04
C THR A 125 2.30 9.53 -3.17
N LEU A 126 3.08 9.58 -4.26
CA LEU A 126 3.99 10.70 -4.55
C LEU A 126 3.22 11.99 -4.80
N PHE A 127 2.11 11.91 -5.54
CA PHE A 127 1.24 13.06 -5.79
C PHE A 127 0.66 13.61 -4.48
N ALA A 128 0.10 12.75 -3.62
CA ALA A 128 -0.44 13.16 -2.33
C ALA A 128 0.65 13.72 -1.40
N ALA A 129 1.84 13.13 -1.39
CA ALA A 129 2.93 13.57 -0.52
C ALA A 129 3.60 14.88 -0.97
N LEU A 130 3.64 15.16 -2.27
CA LEU A 130 4.36 16.32 -2.83
C LEU A 130 3.43 17.47 -3.23
N VAL A 131 2.29 17.17 -3.84
CA VAL A 131 1.41 18.19 -4.44
C VAL A 131 0.44 18.77 -3.42
N MET A 132 -0.20 17.94 -2.58
CA MET A 132 -1.13 18.44 -1.55
C MET A 132 -0.49 19.45 -0.59
N PRO A 133 0.69 19.22 -0.01
CA PRO A 133 1.28 20.23 0.87
C PRO A 133 1.62 21.54 0.14
N ALA A 134 2.04 21.46 -1.13
CA ALA A 134 2.32 22.65 -1.93
C ALA A 134 1.04 23.43 -2.29
N LEU A 135 -0.09 22.72 -2.50
CA LEU A 135 -1.39 23.35 -2.74
C LEU A 135 -1.93 24.04 -1.48
N VAL A 136 -1.81 23.39 -0.32
CA VAL A 136 -2.23 23.95 0.98
C VAL A 136 -1.44 25.22 1.30
N GLU A 137 -0.13 25.20 1.09
CA GLU A 137 0.75 26.36 1.28
C GLU A 137 0.34 27.53 0.36
N ARG A 138 0.06 27.25 -0.92
CA ARG A 138 -0.43 28.26 -1.87
C ARG A 138 -1.78 28.84 -1.50
N SER A 139 -2.73 28.01 -1.05
CA SER A 139 -4.06 28.50 -0.67
C SER A 139 -4.03 29.39 0.58
N LEU A 140 -3.11 29.13 1.50
CA LEU A 140 -2.94 29.94 2.70
C LEU A 140 -2.26 31.28 2.41
N LEU A 141 -1.29 31.30 1.49
CA LEU A 141 -0.59 32.53 1.07
C LEU A 141 -1.42 33.40 0.11
N ALA A 142 -2.36 32.83 -0.64
CA ALA A 142 -3.26 33.57 -1.54
C ALA A 142 -4.49 34.16 -0.81
N GLY A 143 -4.69 33.81 0.46
CA GLY A 143 -5.82 34.26 1.29
C GLY A 143 -5.53 35.45 2.21
N THR A 144 -4.31 36.01 2.16
CA THR A 144 -3.87 37.24 2.87
C THR A 144 -3.67 38.38 1.88
#